data_AF-A0A941FGT4-F1
#
_entry.id   AF-A0A941FGT4-F1
#
_cell.length_a   1.000
_cell.length_b   1.000
_cell.length_c   1.000
_cell.angle_alpha   90.00
_cell.angle_beta   90.00
_cell.angle_gamma   90.00
#
_symmetry.space_group_name_H-M   'P 1'
#
loop_
_entity.id
_entity.type
_entity.pdbx_description
1 polymer ?
#
loop_
_entity_poly.entity_id
_entity_poly.type
_entity_poly.pdbx_seq_one_letter_code
_entity_poly.pdbx_strand_id
1 'polypeptide(L)'
;MRIRKSGPIATAVGLLVSATTLAVAPQSAAANSPNLLDNPGFEKGLTGWTNIGTADSAYTRSTQPHSGRTDLVHGTSGPWSVNTVQTLTGLPRGTYTLSAWIKNNGVASAGLQAYSCGDAAQTLDLPKSARWTRVTLAVSVLSPSCTVGIWSNSNGARSKPTTSPSPASRRGRVARWPSAATSPTGG
;
A
#
# COMPACT_ATOMS: atom_id res chain seq x y z
N MET A 1 -5.08 -8.33 -2.27
CA MET A 1 -4.20 -7.24 -2.73
C MET A 1 -3.42 -7.67 -3.96
N ARG A 2 -3.09 -6.77 -4.87
CA ARG A 2 -2.38 -7.09 -6.12
C ARG A 2 -1.45 -5.96 -6.50
N ILE A 3 -0.21 -6.26 -6.90
CA ILE A 3 0.70 -5.32 -7.54
C ILE A 3 1.23 -5.90 -8.84
N ARG A 4 1.24 -5.10 -9.90
CA ARG A 4 1.66 -5.50 -11.24
C ARG A 4 2.39 -4.34 -11.90
N LYS A 5 3.38 -4.63 -12.76
CA LYS A 5 4.00 -3.60 -13.60
C LYS A 5 2.96 -3.09 -14.59
N SER A 6 2.80 -1.78 -14.68
CA SER A 6 1.90 -1.15 -15.63
C SER A 6 2.52 -1.22 -17.03
N GLY A 7 1.71 -1.54 -18.04
CA GLY A 7 2.14 -1.40 -19.43
C GLY A 7 2.36 0.09 -19.79
N PRO A 8 3.08 0.39 -20.89
CA PRO A 8 3.19 1.76 -21.37
C PRO A 8 1.78 2.32 -21.61
N ILE A 9 1.47 3.47 -21.02
CA ILE A 9 0.25 4.21 -21.33
C ILE A 9 0.42 4.73 -22.76
N ALA A 10 -0.28 4.13 -23.72
CA ALA A 10 -0.31 4.62 -25.09
C ALA A 10 -1.18 5.89 -25.12
N THR A 11 -0.55 7.06 -25.09
CA THR A 11 -1.25 8.33 -25.34
C THR A 11 -1.51 8.42 -26.85
N ALA A 12 -2.72 8.10 -27.28
CA ALA A 12 -3.13 8.32 -28.67
C ALA A 12 -3.34 9.82 -28.90
N VAL A 13 -2.32 10.52 -29.40
CA VAL A 13 -2.50 11.85 -29.98
C VAL A 13 -3.06 11.65 -31.38
N GLY A 14 -4.35 11.96 -31.56
CA GLY A 14 -5.03 11.88 -32.85
C GLY A 14 -4.46 12.92 -33.82
N LEU A 15 -3.82 12.45 -34.90
CA LEU A 15 -3.45 13.27 -36.05
C LEU A 15 -4.49 13.05 -37.15
N LEU A 16 -5.25 14.09 -37.51
CA LEU A 16 -6.12 14.09 -38.68
C LEU A 16 -5.24 14.19 -39.94
N VAL A 17 -5.03 13.06 -40.62
CA VAL A 17 -4.49 13.04 -42.00
C VAL A 17 -5.37 12.12 -42.84
N SER A 18 -5.97 12.69 -43.88
CA SER A 18 -6.73 11.97 -44.90
C SER A 18 -5.81 11.08 -45.74
N ALA A 19 -5.59 9.86 -45.30
CA ALA A 19 -5.06 8.77 -46.13
C ALA A 19 -5.53 7.44 -45.51
N THR A 20 -6.24 6.64 -46.29
CA THR A 20 -6.75 5.31 -45.90
C THR A 20 -5.61 4.30 -45.78
N THR A 21 -4.86 4.38 -44.68
CA THR A 21 -4.12 3.25 -44.12
C THR A 21 -4.74 2.94 -42.77
N LEU A 22 -5.29 1.72 -42.61
CA LEU A 22 -5.66 1.23 -41.29
C LEU A 22 -4.37 1.06 -40.48
N ALA A 23 -4.00 2.06 -39.70
CA ALA A 23 -3.02 1.90 -38.65
C ALA A 23 -3.63 0.96 -37.60
N VAL A 24 -3.24 -0.31 -37.64
CA VAL A 24 -3.44 -1.22 -36.51
C VAL A 24 -2.64 -0.63 -35.36
N ALA A 25 -3.29 0.11 -34.47
CA ALA A 25 -2.69 0.46 -33.19
C ALA A 25 -2.24 -0.84 -32.55
N PRO A 26 -1.01 -0.94 -32.00
CA PRO A 26 -0.67 -2.07 -31.17
C PRO A 26 -1.68 -2.05 -30.02
N GLN A 27 -2.65 -2.95 -30.09
CA GLN A 27 -3.59 -3.19 -29.01
C GLN A 27 -2.70 -3.62 -27.86
N SER A 28 -2.40 -2.68 -26.96
CA SER A 28 -1.52 -2.91 -25.82
C SER A 28 -1.98 -4.20 -25.21
N ALA A 29 -1.17 -5.25 -25.41
CA ALA A 29 -1.39 -6.50 -24.76
C ALA A 29 -1.29 -6.15 -23.28
N ALA A 30 -2.44 -5.98 -22.63
CA ALA A 30 -2.57 -6.11 -21.20
C ALA A 30 -2.35 -7.60 -20.89
N ALA A 31 -1.17 -8.08 -21.27
CA ALA A 31 -0.66 -9.39 -20.94
C ALA A 31 -0.81 -9.51 -19.44
N ASN A 32 -1.34 -10.66 -19.02
CA ASN A 32 -1.60 -11.08 -17.66
C ASN A 32 -0.34 -11.02 -16.81
N SER A 33 0.16 -9.82 -16.53
CA SER A 33 1.38 -9.60 -15.75
C SER A 33 1.11 -10.18 -14.38
N PRO A 34 1.89 -11.16 -13.92
CA PRO A 34 1.59 -11.89 -12.69
C PRO A 34 1.51 -10.94 -11.51
N ASN A 35 0.74 -11.33 -10.50
CA ASN A 35 0.76 -10.60 -9.24
C ASN A 35 2.10 -10.88 -8.56
N LEU A 36 2.80 -9.82 -8.14
CA LEU A 36 4.13 -9.97 -7.55
C LEU A 36 4.09 -10.23 -6.04
N LEU A 37 2.91 -10.17 -5.42
CA LEU A 37 2.73 -10.45 -3.99
C LEU A 37 2.57 -11.94 -3.73
N ASP A 38 3.28 -12.42 -2.73
CA ASP A 38 3.02 -13.70 -2.07
C ASP A 38 1.78 -13.61 -1.19
N ASN A 39 1.00 -14.71 -1.18
CA ASN A 39 -0.25 -14.83 -0.41
C ASN A 39 -1.16 -13.57 -0.52
N PRO A 40 -1.53 -13.16 -1.75
CA PRO A 40 -2.19 -11.88 -1.99
C PRO A 40 -3.63 -11.81 -1.47
N GLY A 41 -4.25 -12.96 -1.25
CA GLY A 41 -5.62 -13.09 -0.73
C GLY A 41 -5.68 -13.38 0.77
N PHE A 42 -4.55 -13.56 1.45
CA PHE A 42 -4.49 -14.00 2.85
C PHE A 42 -5.06 -15.41 3.10
N GLU A 43 -5.18 -16.23 2.05
CA GLU A 43 -5.67 -17.62 2.11
C GLU A 43 -4.74 -18.56 2.91
N LYS A 44 -3.50 -18.12 3.14
CA LYS A 44 -2.51 -18.80 3.99
C LYS A 44 -2.27 -18.03 5.29
N GLY A 45 -3.31 -17.40 5.84
CA GLY A 45 -3.17 -16.52 6.99
C GLY A 45 -2.30 -15.31 6.65
N LEU A 46 -1.44 -14.90 7.60
CA LEU A 46 -0.49 -13.78 7.44
C LEU A 46 0.89 -14.24 6.93
N THR A 47 1.06 -15.49 6.51
CA THR A 47 2.34 -15.97 5.96
C THR A 47 2.76 -15.14 4.75
N GLY A 48 4.03 -14.71 4.73
CA GLY A 48 4.59 -13.82 3.70
C GLY A 48 4.30 -12.33 3.92
N TRP A 49 3.59 -11.97 4.98
CA TRP A 49 3.32 -10.59 5.37
C TRP A 49 3.98 -10.25 6.70
N THR A 50 4.55 -9.06 6.78
CA THR A 50 5.09 -8.50 8.02
C THR A 50 4.09 -7.51 8.61
N ASN A 51 3.69 -7.73 9.85
CA ASN A 51 2.79 -6.83 10.59
C ASN A 51 3.61 -5.99 11.57
N ILE A 52 3.54 -4.67 11.45
CA ILE A 52 4.34 -3.72 12.23
C ILE A 52 3.39 -2.78 12.95
N GLY A 53 3.49 -2.71 14.28
CA GLY A 53 2.67 -1.84 15.11
C GLY A 53 2.18 -2.57 16.37
N THR A 54 0.95 -2.30 16.76
CA THR A 54 0.32 -2.91 17.94
C THR A 54 0.23 -4.43 17.77
N ALA A 55 0.60 -5.19 18.82
CA ALA A 55 0.47 -6.65 18.81
C ALA A 55 -0.98 -7.08 18.57
N ASP A 56 -1.15 -8.21 17.88
CA ASP A 56 -2.45 -8.85 17.58
C ASP A 56 -3.49 -7.97 16.86
N SER A 57 -3.06 -6.83 16.32
CA SER A 57 -3.93 -5.88 15.61
C SER A 57 -4.09 -6.18 14.12
N ALA A 58 -3.45 -7.25 13.63
CA ALA A 58 -3.66 -7.81 12.30
C ALA A 58 -3.92 -9.32 12.42
N TYR A 59 -4.99 -9.78 11.80
CA TYR A 59 -5.39 -11.19 11.77
C TYR A 59 -6.20 -11.51 10.51
N THR A 60 -6.46 -12.78 10.27
CA THR A 60 -7.34 -13.22 9.17
C THR A 60 -8.69 -13.69 9.66
N ARG A 61 -9.74 -13.43 8.88
CA ARG A 61 -11.13 -13.79 9.21
C ARG A 61 -11.78 -14.53 8.05
N SER A 62 -12.68 -15.47 8.34
CA SER A 62 -13.36 -16.29 7.33
C SER A 62 -14.85 -16.01 7.12
N THR A 63 -15.44 -15.09 7.90
CA THR A 63 -16.90 -14.89 7.89
C THR A 63 -17.42 -14.02 6.76
N GLN A 64 -16.61 -13.08 6.25
CA GLN A 64 -17.03 -12.16 5.18
C GLN A 64 -15.90 -11.80 4.19
N PRO A 65 -15.13 -12.77 3.68
CA PRO A 65 -14.04 -12.47 2.75
C PRO A 65 -14.58 -11.88 1.45
N HIS A 66 -13.81 -10.99 0.81
CA HIS A 66 -14.14 -10.50 -0.54
C HIS A 66 -14.16 -11.64 -1.57
N SER A 67 -13.24 -12.57 -1.43
CA SER A 67 -13.04 -13.72 -2.31
C SER A 67 -12.26 -14.79 -1.56
N GLY A 68 -12.41 -16.06 -1.92
CA GLY A 68 -11.70 -17.14 -1.24
C GLY A 68 -12.28 -17.43 0.14
N ARG A 69 -11.44 -17.92 1.06
CA ARG A 69 -11.85 -18.36 2.40
C ARG A 69 -11.60 -17.33 3.47
N THR A 70 -10.63 -16.43 3.28
CA THR A 70 -10.22 -15.51 4.34
C THR A 70 -9.88 -14.11 3.83
N ASP A 71 -9.98 -13.11 4.71
CA ASP A 71 -9.51 -11.74 4.48
C ASP A 71 -8.64 -11.23 5.63
N LEU A 72 -7.77 -10.26 5.34
CA LEU A 72 -7.04 -9.50 6.35
C LEU A 72 -7.99 -8.56 7.08
N VAL A 73 -7.89 -8.52 8.40
CA VAL A 73 -8.56 -7.56 9.26
C VAL A 73 -7.50 -6.82 10.08
N HIS A 74 -7.64 -5.49 10.13
CA HIS A 74 -6.92 -4.64 11.07
C HIS A 74 -7.86 -4.23 12.20
N GLY A 75 -7.47 -4.50 13.44
CA GLY A 75 -8.23 -4.13 14.62
C GLY A 75 -7.80 -4.88 15.86
N THR A 76 -7.91 -4.25 17.01
CA THR A 76 -7.85 -4.90 18.32
C THR A 76 -8.60 -4.03 19.34
N SER A 77 -8.72 -4.47 20.58
CA SER A 77 -9.27 -3.66 21.67
C SER A 77 -8.35 -2.47 22.00
N GLY A 78 -8.94 -1.33 22.34
CA GLY A 78 -8.20 -0.12 22.71
C GLY A 78 -7.59 0.62 21.51
N PRO A 79 -6.71 1.60 21.75
CA PRO A 79 -6.00 2.33 20.69
C PRO A 79 -4.97 1.44 19.98
N TRP A 80 -4.97 1.44 18.65
CA TRP A 80 -4.05 0.62 17.86
C TRP A 80 -3.63 1.27 16.54
N SER A 81 -2.47 0.84 16.05
CA SER A 81 -2.00 1.14 14.70
C SER A 81 -1.23 -0.04 14.14
N VAL A 82 -1.41 -0.33 12.85
CA VAL A 82 -0.76 -1.47 12.20
C VAL A 82 -0.48 -1.21 10.74
N ASN A 83 0.66 -1.74 10.28
CA ASN A 83 1.07 -1.79 8.90
C ASN A 83 1.27 -3.26 8.54
N THR A 84 0.55 -3.74 7.53
CA THR A 84 0.71 -5.09 6.98
C THR A 84 1.36 -4.96 5.62
N VAL A 85 2.62 -5.37 5.51
CA VAL A 85 3.50 -5.05 4.38
C VAL A 85 4.22 -6.28 3.83
N GLN A 86 4.63 -6.19 2.56
CA GLN A 86 5.55 -7.13 1.92
C GLN A 86 6.61 -6.34 1.14
N THR A 87 7.86 -6.74 1.28
CA THR A 87 8.98 -6.14 0.53
C THR A 87 9.22 -6.96 -0.72
N LEU A 88 9.08 -6.31 -1.87
CA LEU A 88 9.36 -6.90 -3.18
C LEU A 88 10.80 -6.56 -3.57
N THR A 89 11.51 -7.53 -4.13
CA THR A 89 12.89 -7.36 -4.59
C THR A 89 13.02 -7.76 -6.06
N GLY A 90 14.12 -7.38 -6.70
CA GLY A 90 14.36 -7.67 -8.11
C GLY A 90 13.42 -6.93 -9.07
N LEU A 91 12.81 -5.83 -8.63
CA LEU A 91 11.85 -5.08 -9.44
C LEU A 91 12.55 -4.26 -10.53
N PRO A 92 12.19 -4.43 -11.82
CA PRO A 92 12.61 -3.49 -12.85
C PRO A 92 12.02 -2.11 -12.59
N ARG A 93 12.78 -1.05 -12.89
CA ARG A 93 12.28 0.33 -12.81
C ARG A 93 11.05 0.52 -13.70
N GLY A 94 10.12 1.36 -13.24
CA GLY A 94 8.91 1.71 -13.98
C GLY A 94 7.72 1.98 -13.07
N THR A 95 6.56 2.14 -13.69
CA THR A 95 5.29 2.35 -13.00
C THR A 95 4.62 1.01 -12.72
N TYR A 96 4.07 0.88 -11.53
CA TYR A 96 3.32 -0.27 -11.06
C TYR A 96 1.93 0.18 -10.60
N THR A 97 0.98 -0.74 -10.65
CA THR A 97 -0.37 -0.53 -10.15
C THR A 97 -0.60 -1.43 -8.94
N LEU A 98 -0.69 -0.82 -7.76
CA LEU A 98 -1.08 -1.49 -6.53
C LEU A 98 -2.60 -1.36 -6.35
N SER A 99 -3.30 -2.47 -6.12
CA SER A 99 -4.75 -2.46 -5.92
C SER A 99 -5.19 -3.43 -4.84
N ALA A 100 -6.28 -3.11 -4.16
CA ALA A 100 -6.88 -3.96 -3.15
C ALA A 100 -8.40 -3.79 -3.14
N TRP A 101 -9.11 -4.86 -2.77
CA TRP A 101 -10.50 -4.76 -2.34
C TRP A 101 -10.49 -4.48 -0.84
N ILE A 102 -11.16 -3.41 -0.45
CA ILE A 102 -11.15 -2.88 0.91
C ILE A 102 -12.59 -2.67 1.37
N LYS A 103 -12.88 -3.09 2.60
CA LYS A 103 -14.07 -2.72 3.35
C LYS A 103 -13.59 -1.96 4.58
N ASN A 104 -14.00 -0.70 4.72
CA ASN A 104 -13.54 0.19 5.78
C ASN A 104 -14.74 0.96 6.36
N ASN A 105 -15.27 0.50 7.48
CA ASN A 105 -16.51 1.01 8.06
C ASN A 105 -16.36 1.58 9.48
N GLY A 106 -15.15 1.95 9.91
CA GLY A 106 -15.00 2.45 11.29
C GLY A 106 -13.61 2.80 11.78
N VAL A 107 -12.52 2.46 11.06
CA VAL A 107 -11.19 2.93 11.46
C VAL A 107 -11.07 4.42 11.19
N ALA A 108 -10.39 5.20 12.02
CA ALA A 108 -10.28 6.65 11.81
C ALA A 108 -9.46 6.98 10.54
N SER A 109 -8.26 6.41 10.42
CA SER A 109 -7.37 6.62 9.26
C SER A 109 -6.81 5.30 8.75
N ALA A 110 -6.77 5.12 7.43
CA ALA A 110 -6.17 3.96 6.78
C ALA A 110 -5.79 4.28 5.34
N GLY A 111 -4.83 3.56 4.79
CA GLY A 111 -4.32 3.80 3.43
C GLY A 111 -3.65 2.59 2.80
N LEU A 112 -3.57 2.61 1.47
CA LEU A 112 -2.52 1.88 0.75
C LEU A 112 -1.22 2.66 0.81
N GLN A 113 -0.10 1.96 0.83
CA GLN A 113 1.22 2.57 0.80
C GLN A 113 2.22 1.81 -0.05
N ALA A 114 3.19 2.54 -0.57
CA ALA A 114 4.43 2.04 -1.13
C ALA A 114 5.59 2.93 -0.67
N TYR A 115 6.67 2.35 -0.15
CA TYR A 115 7.85 3.08 0.32
C TYR A 115 9.13 2.28 0.09
N SER A 116 10.27 2.95 0.23
CA SER A 116 11.59 2.38 -0.12
C SER A 116 11.67 1.92 -1.58
N CYS A 117 10.92 2.59 -2.46
CA CYS A 117 10.88 2.35 -3.90
C CYS A 117 11.82 3.28 -4.67
N GLY A 118 12.77 3.93 -3.98
CA GLY A 118 13.78 4.82 -4.56
C GLY A 118 13.37 6.30 -4.60
N ASP A 119 12.21 6.65 -4.03
CA ASP A 119 11.69 8.00 -3.87
C ASP A 119 10.93 8.11 -2.53
N ALA A 120 10.28 9.25 -2.30
CA ALA A 120 9.33 9.47 -1.20
C ALA A 120 8.22 8.42 -1.18
N ALA A 121 7.66 8.19 0.01
CA ALA A 121 6.55 7.26 0.18
C ALA A 121 5.30 7.73 -0.59
N GLN A 122 4.65 6.79 -1.27
CA GLN A 122 3.45 7.00 -2.07
C GLN A 122 2.27 6.39 -1.31
N THR A 123 1.18 7.14 -1.16
CA THR A 123 0.05 6.70 -0.34
C THR A 123 -1.29 7.04 -1.00
N LEU A 124 -2.31 6.27 -0.65
CA LEU A 124 -3.71 6.53 -1.00
C LEU A 124 -4.57 6.26 0.22
N ASP A 125 -5.31 7.27 0.69
CA ASP A 125 -6.26 7.09 1.78
C ASP A 125 -7.43 6.18 1.36
N LEU A 126 -7.84 5.28 2.25
CA LEU A 126 -8.93 4.34 1.97
C LEU A 126 -10.30 5.03 2.15
N PRO A 127 -11.23 4.87 1.19
CA PRO A 127 -12.58 5.38 1.33
C PRO A 127 -13.31 4.68 2.48
N LYS A 128 -14.24 5.40 3.12
CA LYS A 128 -15.18 4.78 4.07
C LYS A 128 -16.29 4.08 3.28
N SER A 129 -16.42 2.77 3.45
CA SER A 129 -17.44 1.95 2.81
C SER A 129 -17.69 0.67 3.61
N ALA A 130 -18.96 0.36 3.83
CA ALA A 130 -19.40 -0.94 4.35
C ALA A 130 -19.43 -2.04 3.27
N ARG A 131 -19.30 -1.66 2.00
CA ARG A 131 -19.17 -2.59 0.87
C ARG A 131 -17.71 -2.75 0.50
N TRP A 132 -17.37 -3.91 -0.06
CA TRP A 132 -16.07 -4.10 -0.68
C TRP A 132 -15.92 -3.14 -1.85
N THR A 133 -14.89 -2.30 -1.79
CA THR A 133 -14.57 -1.31 -2.82
C THR A 133 -13.15 -1.55 -3.29
N ARG A 134 -12.96 -1.55 -4.61
CA ARG A 134 -11.63 -1.66 -5.20
C ARG A 134 -10.95 -0.29 -5.18
N VAL A 135 -9.77 -0.22 -4.58
CA VAL A 135 -8.89 0.95 -4.60
C VAL A 135 -7.62 0.65 -5.39
N THR A 136 -7.02 1.69 -5.97
CA THR A 136 -5.83 1.58 -6.81
C THR A 136 -4.88 2.75 -6.58
N LEU A 137 -3.62 2.45 -6.30
CA LEU A 137 -2.50 3.39 -6.16
C LEU A 137 -1.49 3.16 -7.29
N ALA A 138 -1.15 4.20 -8.03
CA ALA A 138 -0.01 4.19 -8.93
C ALA A 138 1.28 4.30 -8.11
N VAL A 139 2.26 3.43 -8.41
CA VAL A 139 3.52 3.31 -7.66
C VAL A 139 4.67 3.47 -8.64
N SER A 140 5.43 4.54 -8.50
CA SER A 140 6.72 4.69 -9.17
C SER A 140 7.78 3.87 -8.44
N VAL A 141 8.48 3.00 -9.17
CA VAL A 141 9.57 2.16 -8.66
C VAL A 141 10.87 2.56 -9.37
N LEU A 142 11.78 3.14 -8.60
CA LEU A 142 13.10 3.61 -9.02
C LEU A 142 14.23 2.75 -8.41
N SER A 143 13.97 1.99 -7.34
CA SER A 143 14.91 1.01 -6.78
C SER A 143 14.49 -0.44 -7.07
N PRO A 144 15.43 -1.41 -7.06
CA PRO A 144 15.11 -2.83 -7.24
C PRO A 144 14.36 -3.43 -6.04
N SER A 145 14.24 -2.70 -4.94
CA SER A 145 13.42 -3.04 -3.78
C SER A 145 12.26 -2.05 -3.66
N CYS A 146 11.09 -2.49 -3.22
CA CYS A 146 9.94 -1.63 -2.92
C CYS A 146 9.02 -2.35 -1.93
N THR A 147 8.68 -1.70 -0.83
CA THR A 147 7.77 -2.24 0.19
C THR A 147 6.38 -1.69 -0.05
N VAL A 148 5.38 -2.57 -0.12
CA VAL A 148 3.98 -2.20 -0.31
C VAL A 148 3.10 -2.81 0.76
N GLY A 149 1.98 -2.16 1.06
CA GLY A 149 1.08 -2.68 2.07
C GLY A 149 -0.13 -1.79 2.37
N ILE A 150 -0.81 -2.17 3.43
CA ILE A 150 -1.98 -1.47 3.96
C ILE A 150 -1.63 -1.01 5.37
N TRP A 151 -2.02 0.21 5.72
CA TRP A 151 -1.90 0.73 7.07
C TRP A 151 -3.25 1.19 7.61
N SER A 152 -3.41 1.11 8.93
CA SER A 152 -4.62 1.53 9.64
C SER A 152 -4.27 2.05 11.03
N ASN A 153 -4.96 3.08 11.50
CA ASN A 153 -4.80 3.69 12.83
C ASN A 153 -6.16 4.09 13.40
N SER A 154 -6.49 3.59 14.60
CA SER A 154 -7.75 3.87 15.29
C SER A 154 -7.87 5.32 15.77
N ASN A 155 -6.76 6.01 16.01
CA ASN A 155 -6.71 7.33 16.63
C ASN A 155 -6.70 8.48 15.61
N GLY A 156 -6.75 8.17 14.31
CA GLY A 156 -6.84 9.16 13.23
C GLY A 156 -5.50 9.76 12.80
N ALA A 157 -4.43 9.61 13.59
CA ALA A 157 -3.09 9.98 13.14
C ALA A 157 -2.66 9.11 11.94
N ARG A 158 -2.17 9.71 10.86
CA ARG A 158 -1.53 8.95 9.78
C ARG A 158 -0.31 8.25 10.36
N SER A 159 -0.27 6.92 10.29
CA SER A 159 0.98 6.20 10.52
C SER A 159 1.93 6.60 9.39
N LYS A 160 3.00 7.33 9.71
CA LYS A 160 4.07 7.56 8.74
C LYS A 160 4.63 6.18 8.34
N PRO A 161 4.74 5.85 7.05
CA PRO A 161 5.41 4.62 6.63
C PRO A 161 6.81 4.63 7.25
N THR A 162 7.04 3.75 8.23
CA THR A 162 8.31 3.69 8.94
C THR A 162 9.35 3.06 8.02
N THR A 163 10.48 3.78 7.88
CA THR A 163 11.72 3.50 7.15
C THR A 163 11.73 3.68 5.62
N SER A 164 11.83 4.94 5.19
CA SER A 164 12.84 5.29 4.19
C SER A 164 14.04 5.85 4.95
N PRO A 165 15.26 5.27 4.88
CA PRO A 165 16.45 6.03 5.23
C PRO A 165 16.53 7.14 4.19
N SER A 166 16.09 8.33 4.56
CA SER A 166 16.45 9.54 3.85
C SER A 166 17.97 9.51 3.66
N PRO A 167 18.54 9.74 2.46
CA PRO A 167 19.95 10.08 2.36
C PRO A 167 20.08 11.46 3.00
N ALA A 168 20.13 11.49 4.33
CA ALA A 168 20.30 12.70 5.10
C ALA A 168 21.67 13.24 4.72
N SER A 169 21.59 14.32 3.95
CA SER A 169 22.59 15.36 3.85
C SER A 169 23.41 15.45 5.12
N ARG A 170 24.72 15.49 4.92
CA ARG A 170 25.69 16.19 5.77
C ARG A 170 25.04 17.20 6.73
N ARG A 171 25.39 17.03 8.02
CA ARG A 171 25.36 18.02 9.12
C ARG A 171 24.01 18.27 9.82
N GLY A 172 23.86 17.60 10.96
CA GLY A 172 23.61 18.27 12.24
C GLY A 172 22.18 18.68 12.59
N ARG A 173 21.46 17.80 13.31
CA ARG A 173 20.85 18.08 14.64
C ARG A 173 20.06 16.85 15.08
N VAL A 174 20.43 16.29 16.23
CA VAL A 174 19.67 15.24 16.92
C VAL A 174 18.36 15.86 17.43
N ALA A 175 17.23 15.48 16.83
CA ALA A 175 15.91 15.81 17.35
C ALA A 175 15.63 14.88 18.55
N ARG A 176 15.83 15.42 19.75
CA ARG A 176 15.42 14.83 21.03
C ARG A 176 13.89 14.94 21.12
N TRP A 177 13.19 13.82 21.18
CA TRP A 177 11.74 13.78 21.42
C TRP A 177 11.44 14.11 22.89
N PRO A 178 10.37 14.86 23.21
CA PRO A 178 9.98 15.08 24.60
C PRO A 178 9.35 13.81 25.17
N SER A 179 9.92 13.31 26.26
CA SER A 179 9.32 12.25 27.08
C SER A 179 7.98 12.73 27.65
N ALA A 180 7.01 11.82 27.70
CA ALA A 180 5.71 12.02 28.33
C ALA A 180 5.88 12.60 29.74
N ALA A 181 5.19 13.71 30.01
CA ALA A 181 5.12 14.32 31.33
C ALA A 181 4.20 13.46 32.22
N THR A 182 4.78 12.84 33.24
CA THR A 182 4.04 12.29 34.38
C THR A 182 3.71 13.46 35.31
N SER A 183 2.43 13.77 35.51
CA SER A 183 1.98 14.70 36.55
C SER A 183 2.05 14.01 37.93
N PRO A 184 2.51 14.69 39.00
CA PRO A 184 2.30 14.22 40.35
C PRO A 184 0.96 14.76 40.90
N THR A 185 0.05 13.87 41.28
CA THR A 185 -1.03 14.16 42.23
C THR A 185 -0.47 14.21 43.65
N GLY A 186 -0.96 15.16 44.44
CA GLY A 186 -0.40 15.61 45.71
C GLY A 186 -0.53 14.68 46.91
N GLY A 187 0.07 15.19 47.99
CA GLY A 187 0.07 14.75 49.38
C GLY A 187 0.83 15.78 50.18
#